data_AF-A0A0Q2XTH8-F1
#
_entry.id   AF-A0A0Q2XTH8-F1
#
_cell.length_a   1.000
_cell.length_b   1.000
_cell.length_c   1.000
_cell.angle_alpha   90.00
_cell.angle_beta   90.00
_cell.angle_gamma   90.00
#
_symmetry.space_group_name_H-M   'P 1'
#
loop_
_entity.id
_entity.type
_entity.pdbx_description
1 polymer ?
#
loop_
_entity_poly.entity_id
_entity_poly.type
_entity_poly.pdbx_seq_one_letter_code
_entity_poly.pdbx_strand_id
1 'polypeptide(L)' 'MFLRLVALGLLGLSVLFGFLFHAMHVRWRGCFDAMGRCFDVQSGIVYHQQSGLVWGLLMAATFVGALVLIWLSWKRG' A
#
# COMPACT_ATOMS: atom_id res chain seq x y z
N MET A 1 -5.83 21.15 -14.65
CA MET A 1 -4.42 20.87 -14.27
C MET A 1 -4.30 20.31 -12.85
N PHE A 2 -4.86 20.98 -11.83
CA PHE A 2 -4.76 20.56 -10.42
C PHE A 2 -5.14 19.09 -10.13
N LEU A 3 -6.30 18.60 -10.60
CA LEU A 3 -6.73 17.21 -10.35
C LEU A 3 -5.76 16.15 -10.88
N ARG A 4 -5.05 16.45 -11.98
CA ARG A 4 -4.08 15.52 -12.57
C ARG A 4 -2.82 15.43 -11.71
N LEU A 5 -2.39 16.53 -11.10
CA LEU A 5 -1.26 16.52 -10.17
C LEU A 5 -1.60 15.73 -8.89
N VAL A 6 -2.80 15.93 -8.34
CA VAL A 6 -3.27 15.14 -7.18
C VAL A 6 -3.35 13.65 -7.53
N ALA A 7 -3.87 13.30 -8.70
CA ALA A 7 -3.93 11.92 -9.16
C ALA A 7 -2.52 11.29 -9.29
N LEU A 8 -1.54 12.03 -9.81
CA LEU A 8 -0.15 11.57 -9.87
C LEU A 8 0.45 11.35 -8.48
N GLY A 9 0.17 12.26 -7.54
CA GLY A 9 0.58 12.08 -6.14
C GLY A 9 -0.02 10.83 -5.50
N LEU A 10 -1.32 10.57 -5.73
CA LEU A 10 -1.99 9.36 -5.24
C LEU A 10 -1.45 8.09 -5.90
N LEU A 11 -1.11 8.11 -7.19
CA LEU A 11 -0.43 6.98 -7.84
C LEU A 11 0.93 6.71 -7.21
N GLY A 12 1.73 7.74 -6.95
CA GLY A 12 3.02 7.61 -6.27
C GLY A 12 2.87 6.99 -4.88
N LEU A 13 1.90 7.46 -4.09
CA LEU A 13 1.58 6.88 -2.78
C LEU A 13 1.11 5.43 -2.88
N SER A 14 0.31 5.10 -3.89
CA SER A 14 -0.14 3.72 -4.10
C SER A 14 1.03 2.78 -4.36
N VAL A 15 2.00 3.18 -5.19
CA VAL A 15 3.22 2.40 -5.43
C VAL A 15 4.03 2.24 -4.13
N LEU A 16 4.21 3.32 -3.36
CA LEU A 16 4.91 3.27 -2.08
C LEU A 16 4.24 2.32 -1.08
N PHE A 17 2.91 2.40 -0.94
CA PHE A 17 2.17 1.51 -0.04
C PHE A 17 2.13 0.08 -0.55
N GLY A 18 2.11 -0.15 -1.86
CA GLY A 18 2.26 -1.47 -2.46
C GLY A 18 3.63 -2.09 -2.15
N PHE A 19 4.70 -1.29 -2.23
CA PHE A 19 6.03 -1.71 -1.80
C PHE A 19 6.06 -2.07 -0.31
N LEU A 20 5.48 -1.24 0.56
CA LEU A 20 5.41 -1.52 2.00
C LEU A 20 4.53 -2.74 2.32
N PHE A 21 3.43 -2.93 1.62
CA PHE A 21 2.61 -4.15 1.72
C PHE A 21 3.43 -5.38 1.35
N HIS A 22 4.24 -5.30 0.31
CA HIS A 22 5.11 -6.40 -0.06
C HIS A 22 6.20 -6.65 1.00
N ALA A 23 6.95 -5.61 1.36
CA ALA A 23 8.10 -5.69 2.26
C ALA A 23 7.73 -6.09 3.69
N MET A 24 6.62 -5.58 4.21
CA MET A 24 6.20 -5.78 5.60
C MET A 24 5.26 -6.98 5.77
N HIS A 25 4.53 -7.38 4.71
CA HIS A 25 3.55 -8.46 4.82
C HIS A 25 3.82 -9.60 3.83
N VAL A 26 3.74 -9.38 2.51
CA VAL A 26 3.79 -10.46 1.50
C VAL A 26 5.01 -11.36 1.64
N ARG A 27 6.18 -10.75 1.84
CA ARG A 27 7.47 -11.45 2.03
C ARG A 27 7.46 -12.42 3.22
N TRP A 28 6.70 -12.11 4.27
CA TRP A 28 6.72 -12.82 5.55
C TRP A 28 5.46 -13.67 5.80
N ARG A 29 4.55 -13.77 4.81
CA ARG A 29 3.24 -14.46 4.98
C ARG A 29 3.35 -15.91 5.43
N GLY A 30 4.42 -16.61 5.07
CA GLY A 30 4.65 -18.00 5.47
C GLY A 30 5.30 -18.17 6.85
N CYS A 31 5.71 -17.09 7.51
CA CYS A 31 6.45 -17.12 8.77
C CYS A 31 5.59 -16.75 9.99
N PHE A 32 4.41 -16.14 9.78
CA PHE A 32 3.56 -15.69 10.88
C PHE A 32 3.10 -16.85 11.78
N ASP A 33 3.30 -16.67 13.08
CA ASP A 33 2.84 -17.60 14.10
C ASP A 33 1.35 -17.44 14.44
N ALA A 34 0.86 -18.17 15.44
CA ALA A 34 -0.53 -18.08 15.91
C ALA A 34 -0.92 -16.68 16.43
N MET A 35 0.06 -15.84 16.78
CA MET A 35 -0.14 -14.45 17.22
C MET A 35 0.03 -13.45 16.06
N GLY A 36 0.25 -13.92 14.83
CA GLY A 36 0.45 -13.11 13.64
C GLY A 36 1.77 -12.36 13.66
N ARG A 37 2.83 -12.90 14.25
CA ARG A 37 4.16 -12.29 14.34
C ARG A 37 5.20 -13.14 13.62
N CYS A 38 6.15 -12.48 12.97
CA CYS A 38 7.32 -13.13 12.38
C CYS A 38 8.57 -12.36 12.82
N PHE A 39 9.51 -13.02 13.48
CA PHE A 39 10.77 -12.43 13.87
C PHE A 39 11.84 -12.75 12.82
N ASP A 40 12.42 -11.71 12.24
CA ASP A 40 13.58 -11.86 11.36
C ASP A 40 14.87 -11.75 12.18
N VAL A 41 15.55 -12.89 12.34
CA VAL A 41 16.82 -12.98 13.08
C VAL A 41 17.93 -12.16 12.45
N GLN A 42 17.89 -11.88 11.15
CA GLN A 42 18.95 -11.15 10.45
C GLN A 42 18.86 -9.64 10.71
N SER A 43 17.65 -9.07 10.68
CA SER A 43 17.42 -7.65 10.90
C SER A 43 17.02 -7.29 12.33
N GLY A 44 16.66 -8.28 13.16
CA GLY A 44 16.12 -8.06 14.50
C GLY A 44 14.72 -7.45 14.51
N ILE A 45 14.01 -7.47 13.38
CA ILE A 45 12.68 -6.83 13.22
C ILE A 45 11.57 -7.86 13.43
N VAL A 46 10.51 -7.45 14.13
CA VAL A 46 9.26 -8.21 14.23
C VAL A 46 8.25 -7.66 13.21
N TYR A 47 7.89 -8.49 12.25
CA TYR A 47 6.82 -8.22 11.29
C TYR A 47 5.48 -8.70 11.84
N HIS A 48 4.42 -7.99 11.51
CA HIS A 48 3.07 -8.30 11.98
C HIS A 48 2.10 -8.55 10.82
N GLN A 49 1.30 -9.60 10.92
CA GLN A 49 0.30 -9.95 9.92
C GLN A 49 -0.70 -8.80 9.68
N GLN A 50 -1.07 -8.05 10.72
CA GLN A 50 -1.98 -6.89 10.63
C GLN A 50 -1.45 -5.77 9.74
N SER A 51 -0.14 -5.65 9.52
CA SER A 51 0.42 -4.64 8.61
C SER A 51 -0.04 -4.87 7.17
N GLY A 52 -0.39 -6.11 6.82
CA GLY A 52 -0.97 -6.44 5.53
C GLY A 52 -2.28 -5.70 5.27
N LEU A 53 -3.18 -5.69 6.26
CA LEU A 53 -4.44 -4.96 6.17
C LEU A 53 -4.20 -3.46 6.01
N VAL A 54 -3.33 -2.88 6.84
CA VAL A 54 -3.07 -1.43 6.83
C VAL A 54 -2.46 -0.99 5.50
N TRP A 55 -1.34 -1.59 5.09
CA TRP A 55 -0.65 -1.18 3.86
C TRP A 55 -1.45 -1.54 2.61
N GLY A 56 -2.16 -2.69 2.62
CA GLY A 56 -3.01 -3.11 1.51
C GLY A 56 -4.20 -2.17 1.30
N LEU A 57 -4.88 -1.76 2.38
CA LEU A 57 -5.99 -0.81 2.30
C LEU A 57 -5.52 0.58 1.85
N LEU A 58 -4.38 1.06 2.36
CA LEU A 58 -3.81 2.34 1.93
C LEU A 58 -3.42 2.32 0.44
N MET A 59 -2.78 1.24 -0.02
CA MET A 59 -2.46 1.03 -1.43
C MET A 59 -3.72 1.05 -2.30
N ALA A 60 -4.76 0.30 -1.91
CA ALA A 60 -6.02 0.22 -2.65
C ALA A 60 -6.76 1.57 -2.66
N ALA A 61 -6.88 2.24 -1.52
CA ALA A 61 -7.59 3.50 -1.40
C ALA A 61 -6.94 4.61 -2.24
N THR A 62 -5.60 4.71 -2.20
CA THR A 62 -4.86 5.68 -3.03
C THR A 62 -4.94 5.35 -4.52
N PHE A 63 -4.88 4.07 -4.90
CA PHE A 63 -5.04 3.64 -6.28
C PHE A 63 -6.43 4.00 -6.83
N VAL A 64 -7.48 3.58 -6.12
CA VAL A 64 -8.87 3.87 -6.51
C VAL A 64 -9.10 5.38 -6.55
N GLY A 65 -8.62 6.12 -5.55
CA GLY A 65 -8.68 7.58 -5.54
C GLY A 65 -8.03 8.20 -6.78
N ALA A 66 -6.86 7.73 -7.19
CA ALA A 66 -6.20 8.22 -8.40
C ALA A 66 -7.04 7.94 -9.66
N LEU A 67 -7.60 6.72 -9.81
CA LEU A 67 -8.44 6.36 -10.94
C LEU A 67 -9.69 7.25 -11.03
N VAL A 68 -10.35 7.49 -9.90
CA VAL A 68 -11.52 8.38 -9.82
C VAL A 68 -11.15 9.80 -10.24
N LEU A 69 -10.03 10.34 -9.75
CA LEU A 69 -9.60 11.69 -10.12
C LEU A 69 -9.22 11.82 -11.59
N ILE A 70 -8.57 10.80 -12.17
CA ILE A 70 -8.24 10.75 -13.60
C ILE A 70 -9.54 10.77 -14.42
N TRP A 71 -10.50 9.90 -14.08
CA TRP A 71 -11.79 9.82 -14.75
C TRP A 71 -12.58 11.13 -14.67
N LEU A 72 -12.64 11.75 -13.49
CA LEU A 72 -13.26 13.06 -13.31
C LEU A 72 -12.54 14.16 -14.10
N SER A 73 -11.22 14.10 -14.22
CA SER A 73 -10.45 15.07 -15.00
C SER A 73 -10.69 14.94 -16.50
N TRP A 74 -11.03 13.73 -16.98
CA TRP A 74 -11.37 13.49 -18.37
C TRP A 74 -12.76 14.01 -18.71
N LYS A 75 -13.75 13.82 -17.82
CA LYS A 75 -15.11 14.37 -18.04
C LYS A 75 -15.20 15.89 -18.07
N ARG A 76 -14.23 16.60 -17.48
CA ARG A 76 -14.24 18.07 -17.36
C ARG A 76 -13.49 18.79 -18.49
N GLY A 77 -12.81 18.06 -19.37
CA GLY A 77 -12.11 18.61 -20.53
C GLY A 77 -12.84 18.25 -21.81
#